data_AF-A0A2S0WGD8-F1
#
_entry.id   AF-A0A2S0WGD8-F1
#
_cell.length_a   1.000
_cell.length_b   1.000
_cell.length_c   1.000
_cell.angle_alpha   90.00
_cell.angle_beta   90.00
_cell.angle_gamma   90.00
#
_symmetry.space_group_name_H-M   'P 1'
#
loop_
_entity.id
_entity.type
_entity.pdbx_description
1 polymer ?
#
loop_
_entity_poly.entity_id
_entity_poly.type
_entity_poly.pdbx_seq_one_letter_code
_entity_poly.pdbx_strand_id
1 'polypeptide(L)' 'MNNNIDFSIIRERALRNIREDLVTEWGNTYPAEAIQETFDTVKTEHKTKAVVEDFVPVLVEAEMKERLRTSDLEGAT' A
#
# COMPACT_ATOMS: atom_id res chain seq x y z
N MET A 1 10.33 4.40 -32.56
CA MET A 1 11.06 4.64 -31.30
C MET A 1 10.13 4.22 -30.18
N ASN A 2 10.31 3.03 -29.62
CA ASN A 2 9.56 2.62 -28.43
C ASN A 2 10.21 3.31 -27.24
N ASN A 3 9.57 4.33 -26.69
CA ASN A 3 9.89 4.81 -25.35
C ASN A 3 9.51 3.69 -24.40
N ASN A 4 10.50 2.89 -23.98
CA ASN A 4 10.31 1.84 -23.00
C ASN A 4 10.14 2.53 -21.63
N ILE A 5 8.92 3.03 -21.38
CA ILE A 5 8.56 3.66 -20.11
C ILE A 5 8.60 2.55 -19.06
N ASP A 6 9.50 2.70 -18.09
CA ASP A 6 9.54 1.81 -16.94
C ASP A 6 8.42 2.18 -15.96
N PHE A 7 7.30 1.48 -16.08
CA PHE A 7 6.14 1.67 -15.21
C PHE A 7 6.42 1.25 -13.75
N SER A 8 7.51 0.51 -13.47
CA SER A 8 7.87 0.15 -12.09
C SER A 8 8.17 1.37 -11.22
N ILE A 9 8.81 2.40 -11.79
CA ILE A 9 9.12 3.66 -11.10
C ILE A 9 7.83 4.39 -10.72
N ILE A 10 6.85 4.40 -11.63
CA ILE A 10 5.54 5.03 -11.41
C ILE A 10 4.79 4.27 -10.32
N ARG A 11 4.80 2.92 -10.35
CA ARG A 11 4.15 2.08 -9.33
C ARG A 11 4.75 2.27 -7.94
N GLU A 12 6.08 2.27 -7.81
CA GLU A 12 6.71 2.50 -6.50
C GLU A 12 6.46 3.91 -5.97
N ARG A 13 6.39 4.92 -6.84
CA ARG A 13 5.98 6.27 -6.45
C ARG A 13 4.53 6.30 -5.97
N ALA A 14 3.62 5.65 -6.67
CA ALA A 14 2.21 5.55 -6.27
C ALA A 14 2.08 4.88 -4.89
N LEU A 15 2.74 3.74 -4.68
CA LEU A 15 2.75 3.03 -3.40
C LEU A 15 3.31 3.87 -2.26
N ARG A 16 4.40 4.62 -2.49
CA ARG A 16 4.94 5.53 -1.48
C ARG A 16 3.95 6.63 -1.10
N ASN A 17 3.32 7.26 -2.10
CA ASN A 17 2.34 8.31 -1.88
C ASN A 17 1.14 7.76 -1.07
N ILE A 18 0.60 6.60 -1.46
CA ILE A 18 -0.52 5.97 -0.74
C ILE A 18 -0.15 5.73 0.72
N ARG A 19 1.03 5.19 1.02
CA ARG A 19 1.48 4.97 2.40
C ARG A 19 1.57 6.27 3.19
N GLU A 20 2.12 7.33 2.59
CA GLU A 20 2.22 8.66 3.22
C GLU A 20 0.83 9.27 3.49
N ASP A 21 -0.10 9.13 2.54
CA ASP A 21 -1.49 9.59 2.67
C ASP A 21 -2.21 8.85 3.79
N LEU A 22 -2.09 7.51 3.85
CA LEU A 22 -2.70 6.69 4.90
C LEU A 22 -2.17 7.04 6.30
N VAL A 23 -0.85 7.21 6.45
CA VAL A 23 -0.25 7.63 7.72
C VAL A 23 -0.72 9.03 8.12
N THR A 24 -0.85 9.95 7.15
CA THR A 24 -1.32 11.31 7.40
C THR A 24 -2.78 11.32 7.85
N GLU A 25 -3.64 10.52 7.20
CA GLU A 25 -5.07 10.46 7.48
C GLU A 25 -5.37 9.75 8.81
N TRP A 26 -4.69 8.63 9.09
CA TRP A 26 -5.01 7.74 10.21
C TRP A 26 -4.02 7.78 11.37
N GLY A 27 -2.94 8.55 11.27
CA GLY A 27 -1.88 8.63 12.30
C GLY A 27 -2.31 9.18 13.65
N ASN A 28 -3.49 9.82 13.73
CA ASN A 28 -4.11 10.23 14.99
C ASN A 28 -4.91 9.10 15.67
N THR A 29 -5.25 8.05 14.92
CA THR A 29 -6.03 6.90 15.38
C THR A 29 -5.14 5.69 15.65
N TYR A 30 -4.17 5.45 14.78
CA TYR A 30 -3.24 4.32 14.88
C TYR A 30 -1.79 4.81 14.86
N PRO A 31 -0.86 4.09 15.53
CA PRO A 31 0.56 4.37 15.41
C PRO A 31 1.00 4.31 13.94
N ALA A 32 1.79 5.29 13.52
CA ALA A 32 2.31 5.34 12.15
C ALA A 32 3.14 4.09 11.80
N GLU A 33 3.81 3.47 12.78
CA GLU A 33 4.56 2.22 12.60
C GLU A 33 3.62 1.05 12.23
N ALA A 34 2.52 0.86 12.98
CA ALA A 34 1.54 -0.17 12.69
C ALA A 34 0.92 -0.03 11.29
N ILE A 35 0.59 1.20 10.88
CA ILE A 35 0.08 1.47 9.51
C ILE A 35 1.13 1.07 8.45
N GLN A 36 2.41 1.37 8.69
CA GLN A 36 3.48 1.06 7.75
C GLN A 36 3.77 -0.44 7.66
N GLU A 37 3.81 -1.14 8.79
CA GLU A 37 4.04 -2.59 8.82
C GLU A 37 2.92 -3.37 8.14
N THR A 38 1.65 -3.03 8.43
CA THR A 38 0.52 -3.64 7.74
C THR A 38 0.53 -3.28 6.24
N PHE A 39 0.88 -2.04 5.87
CA PHE A 39 1.02 -1.64 4.47
C PHE A 39 2.06 -2.47 3.72
N ASP A 40 3.23 -2.68 4.31
CA ASP A 40 4.31 -3.45 3.69
C ASP A 40 3.94 -4.93 3.54
N THR A 41 3.19 -5.48 4.50
CA THR A 41 2.61 -6.83 4.42
C THR A 41 1.63 -6.93 3.25
N VAL A 42 0.62 -6.05 3.19
CA VAL A 42 -0.39 -6.01 2.12
C VAL A 42 0.25 -5.79 0.75
N LYS A 43 1.23 -4.88 0.65
CA LYS A 43 2.01 -4.66 -0.57
C LYS A 43 2.71 -5.94 -1.03
N THR A 44 3.37 -6.64 -0.11
CA THR A 44 4.11 -7.88 -0.42
C THR A 44 3.17 -8.98 -0.90
N GLU A 45 2.02 -9.13 -0.25
CA GLU A 45 1.01 -10.10 -0.63
C GLU A 45 0.47 -9.86 -2.05
N HIS A 46 0.03 -8.63 -2.35
CA HIS A 46 -0.48 -8.30 -3.68
C HIS A 46 0.59 -8.42 -4.75
N LYS A 47 1.82 -7.99 -4.48
CA LYS A 47 2.95 -8.17 -5.42
C LYS A 47 3.22 -9.64 -5.72
N THR A 48 3.18 -10.50 -4.71
CA THR A 48 3.49 -11.94 -4.88
C THR A 48 2.42 -12.66 -5.69
N LYS A 49 1.16 -12.21 -5.58
CA LYS A 49 -0.01 -12.85 -6.23
C LYS A 49 -0.37 -12.22 -7.59
N ALA A 50 0.12 -11.02 -7.89
CA ALA A 50 -0.30 -10.26 -9.06
C ALA A 50 0.23 -10.87 -10.38
N VAL A 51 -0.70 -11.20 -11.28
CA VAL A 51 -0.40 -11.48 -12.68
C VAL A 51 -0.25 -10.18 -13.49
N VAL A 52 -0.93 -9.12 -13.06
CA VAL A 52 -0.86 -7.77 -13.66
C VAL A 52 -0.48 -6.78 -12.57
N GLU A 53 0.76 -6.30 -12.61
CA GLU A 53 1.31 -5.45 -11.54
C GLU A 53 0.75 -4.03 -11.52
N ASP A 54 0.19 -3.54 -12.63
CA ASP A 54 -0.26 -2.15 -12.76
C ASP A 54 -1.39 -1.77 -11.81
N PHE A 55 -2.17 -2.76 -11.34
CA PHE A 55 -3.26 -2.55 -10.39
C PHE A 55 -2.85 -2.77 -8.92
N VAL A 56 -1.61 -3.21 -8.66
CA VAL A 56 -1.13 -3.43 -7.28
C VAL A 56 -1.31 -2.21 -6.39
N PRO A 57 -0.99 -0.96 -6.80
CA PRO A 57 -1.23 0.20 -5.95
C PRO A 57 -2.69 0.37 -5.53
N VAL A 58 -3.64 0.15 -6.46
CA VAL A 58 -5.07 0.29 -6.20
C VAL A 58 -5.57 -0.79 -5.24
N LEU A 59 -5.10 -2.02 -5.41
CA LEU A 59 -5.48 -3.14 -4.54
C LEU A 59 -4.96 -2.94 -3.11
N VAL A 60 -3.71 -2.49 -2.98
CA VAL A 60 -3.10 -2.18 -1.68
C VAL A 60 -3.86 -1.06 -0.97
N GLU A 61 -4.16 0.03 -1.67
CA GLU A 61 -4.91 1.15 -1.10
C GLU A 61 -6.31 0.71 -0.64
N ALA A 62 -7.03 -0.04 -1.46
CA ALA A 62 -8.38 -0.49 -1.15
C ALA A 62 -8.41 -1.39 0.10
N GLU A 63 -7.49 -2.35 0.17
CA GLU A 63 -7.40 -3.25 1.32
C GLU A 63 -6.98 -2.51 2.60
N MET A 64 -5.99 -1.62 2.52
CA MET A 64 -5.57 -0.83 3.67
C MET A 64 -6.70 0.04 4.22
N LYS A 65 -7.45 0.71 3.33
CA LYS A 65 -8.61 1.51 3.73
C LYS A 65 -9.67 0.67 4.43
N GLU A 66 -9.92 -0.55 3.95
CA GLU A 66 -10.87 -1.46 4.60
C GLU A 66 -10.36 -1.89 5.98
N ARG A 67 -9.11 -2.35 6.10
CA ARG A 67 -8.49 -2.76 7.37
C ARG A 67 -8.49 -1.64 8.40
N LEU A 68 -8.13 -0.42 8.01
CA LEU A 68 -8.17 0.76 8.89
C LEU A 68 -9.60 1.07 9.36
N ARG A 69 -10.58 0.97 8.46
CA ARG A 69 -11.99 1.21 8.80
C ARG A 69 -12.56 0.14 9.74
N THR A 70 -12.10 -1.10 9.64
CA THR A 70 -12.55 -2.22 10.48
C THR A 70 -11.68 -2.45 11.71
N SER A 71 -10.65 -1.62 11.94
CA SER A 71 -9.66 -1.77 13.02
C SER A 71 -8.85 -3.07 12.96
N ASP A 72 -8.60 -3.57 11.75
CA ASP A 72 -7.89 -4.81 11.46
C ASP A 72 -6.44 -4.54 11.00
N LEU A 73 -5.65 -3.89 11.85
CA LEU A 73 -4.22 -3.73 11.64
C LEU A 73 -3.50 -4.94 12.23
N GLU A 74 -3.23 -5.96 11.41
CA GLU A 74 -2.32 -7.03 11.77
C GLU A 74 -0.90 -6.46 11.82
N GLY A 75 -0.38 -6.28 13.03
CA GLY A 75 0.90 -5.63 13.29
C GLY A 75 1.05 -5.15 14.74
N ALA A 76 0.84 -6.06 15.70
CA ALA A 76 1.29 -5.95 17.10
C ALA A 76 1.02 -7.26 17.84
N THR A 77 1.95 -8.22 17.74
CA THR A 77 2.14 -9.27 18.76
C THR A 77 3.54 -9.17 19.30
#